data_AF-A0A946UX40-F1
#
_entry.id   AF-A0A946UX40-F1
#
_cell.length_a   1.000
_cell.length_b   1.000
_cell.length_c   1.000
_cell.angle_alpha   90.00
_cell.angle_beta   90.00
_cell.angle_gamma   90.00
#
_symmetry.space_group_name_H-M   'P 1'
#
loop_
_entity.id
_entity.type
_entity.pdbx_description
1 polymer ?
#
loop_
_entity_poly.entity_id
_entity_poly.type
_entity_poly.pdbx_seq_one_letter_code
_entity_poly.pdbx_strand_id
1 'polypeptide(L)'
;MLRSIMRLTGFTVVLFVSIAAQAELRTLIDEPVLLQLAAETSGEEAKRNLDFITLQHRMRSGTQFDAATDHIVDRLESYGLDAVATVEFAADGRTMYGTQRSRPLWDVEFAELWEVANDGTEDSAPTRLRRLADWNAVPLSLAQDSLSGEATASLIDIGAGSRDADYAGKDLRGKLVLTSSQPGAIVERAVGELGAVGILSYAPN
;
A
#
# COMPACT_ATOMS: atom_id res chain seq x y z
N MET A 1 -25.26 73.27 -30.47
CA MET A 1 -24.51 72.66 -31.58
C MET A 1 -23.51 71.67 -31.00
N LEU A 2 -23.85 70.38 -30.95
CA LEU A 2 -23.01 69.33 -30.33
C LEU A 2 -22.00 68.80 -31.36
N ARG A 3 -20.70 68.80 -31.03
CA ARG A 3 -19.65 68.14 -31.81
C ARG A 3 -19.40 66.74 -31.23
N SER A 4 -19.59 65.71 -32.05
CA SER A 4 -19.22 64.33 -31.72
C SER A 4 -17.77 64.07 -32.13
N ILE A 5 -16.92 63.61 -31.19
CA ILE A 5 -15.55 63.16 -31.45
C ILE A 5 -15.57 61.64 -31.44
N MET A 6 -15.39 61.04 -32.62
CA MET A 6 -15.27 59.59 -32.80
C MET A 6 -13.82 59.19 -32.49
N ARG A 7 -13.60 58.41 -31.43
CA ARG A 7 -12.29 57.81 -31.11
C ARG A 7 -12.26 56.39 -31.69
N LEU A 8 -11.34 56.14 -32.63
CA LEU A 8 -11.02 54.81 -33.11
C LEU A 8 -10.02 54.17 -32.14
N THR A 9 -10.45 53.16 -31.40
CA THR A 9 -9.60 52.38 -30.49
C THR A 9 -9.03 51.20 -31.27
N GLY A 10 -7.75 51.25 -31.63
CA GLY A 10 -7.04 50.14 -32.27
C GLY A 10 -6.76 49.03 -31.26
N PHE A 11 -7.19 47.80 -31.56
CA PHE A 11 -6.91 46.62 -30.75
C PHE A 11 -5.61 45.96 -31.27
N THR A 12 -4.55 46.01 -30.48
CA THR A 12 -3.31 45.26 -30.76
C THR A 12 -3.43 43.87 -30.13
N VAL A 13 -3.54 42.84 -30.97
CA VAL A 13 -3.49 41.45 -30.54
C VAL A 13 -2.03 41.04 -30.41
N VAL A 14 -1.57 40.80 -29.18
CA VAL A 14 -0.25 40.23 -28.89
C VAL A 14 -0.41 38.72 -28.84
N LEU A 15 0.09 38.02 -29.87
CA LEU A 15 0.19 36.57 -29.90
C LEU A 15 1.40 36.13 -29.07
N PHE A 16 1.15 35.55 -27.90
CA PHE A 16 2.17 34.85 -27.12
C PHE A 16 2.43 33.50 -27.80
N VAL A 17 3.54 33.39 -28.54
CA VAL A 17 4.08 32.10 -29.00
C VAL A 17 4.80 31.47 -27.82
N SER A 18 4.16 30.50 -27.17
CA SER A 18 4.83 29.62 -26.22
C SER A 18 5.82 28.75 -26.98
N ILE A 19 7.11 29.09 -26.91
CA ILE A 19 8.19 28.20 -27.35
C ILE A 19 8.26 27.09 -26.30
N ALA A 20 7.66 25.93 -26.59
CA ALA A 20 7.89 24.76 -25.77
C ALA A 20 9.39 24.46 -25.81
N ALA A 21 10.04 24.45 -24.65
CA ALA A 21 11.43 24.00 -24.54
C ALA A 21 11.48 22.52 -24.95
N GLN A 22 11.85 22.25 -26.20
CA GLN A 22 12.14 20.90 -26.66
C GLN A 22 13.49 20.51 -26.09
N ALA A 23 13.47 19.74 -24.99
CA ALA A 23 14.65 19.06 -24.52
C ALA A 23 15.00 17.94 -25.52
N GLU A 24 15.81 18.27 -26.53
CA GLU A 24 16.33 17.25 -27.45
C GLU A 24 17.43 16.45 -26.75
N LEU A 25 17.19 15.17 -26.49
CA LEU A 25 18.18 14.21 -26.00
C LEU A 25 19.46 14.18 -26.86
N ARG A 26 19.34 14.49 -28.15
CA ARG A 26 20.44 14.63 -29.12
C ARG A 26 21.44 15.73 -28.78
N THR A 27 21.07 16.67 -27.91
CA THR A 27 21.99 17.72 -27.42
C THR A 27 22.90 17.22 -26.29
N LEU A 28 22.58 16.07 -25.69
CA LEU A 28 23.32 15.47 -24.57
C LEU A 28 24.03 14.18 -24.97
N ILE A 29 23.46 13.42 -25.92
CA ILE A 29 23.95 12.12 -26.35
C ILE A 29 23.91 12.06 -27.87
N ASP A 30 25.02 11.66 -28.48
CA ASP A 30 25.11 11.53 -29.94
C ASP A 30 24.08 10.53 -30.48
N GLU A 31 23.48 10.86 -31.62
CA GLU A 31 22.42 10.05 -32.24
C GLU A 31 22.80 8.58 -32.50
N PRO A 32 24.03 8.23 -32.94
CA PRO A 32 24.45 6.84 -33.07
C PRO A 32 24.39 6.06 -31.75
N VAL A 33 24.72 6.70 -30.62
CA VAL A 33 24.66 6.06 -29.29
C VAL A 33 23.21 5.83 -28.88
N LEU A 34 22.33 6.81 -29.13
CA LEU A 34 20.89 6.65 -28.88
C LEU A 34 20.28 5.48 -29.66
N LEU A 35 20.69 5.30 -30.92
CA LEU A 35 20.23 4.18 -31.75
C LEU A 35 20.73 2.84 -31.22
N GLN A 36 21.98 2.77 -30.73
CA GLN A 36 22.50 1.56 -30.09
C GLN A 36 21.73 1.22 -28.81
N LEU A 37 21.49 2.19 -27.94
CA LEU A 37 20.69 2.00 -26.72
C LEU A 37 19.27 1.51 -27.03
N ALA A 38 18.63 2.11 -28.04
CA ALA A 38 17.29 1.70 -28.46
C ALA A 38 17.25 0.26 -28.99
N ALA A 39 18.29 -0.19 -29.70
CA ALA A 39 18.39 -1.54 -30.23
C ALA A 39 18.60 -2.61 -29.13
N GLU A 40 19.26 -2.25 -28.04
CA GLU A 40 19.56 -3.15 -26.91
C GLU A 40 18.49 -3.12 -25.79
N THR A 41 17.55 -2.17 -25.85
CA THR A 41 16.48 -2.06 -24.84
C THR A 41 15.44 -3.17 -25.04
N SER A 42 15.21 -4.01 -24.02
CA SER A 42 14.19 -5.07 -24.05
C SER A 42 13.04 -4.80 -23.07
N GLY A 43 11.83 -4.69 -23.60
CA GLY A 43 10.61 -4.62 -22.78
C GLY A 43 10.30 -5.94 -22.09
N GLU A 44 10.68 -7.07 -22.68
CA GLU A 44 10.50 -8.41 -22.10
C GLU A 44 11.34 -8.61 -20.84
N GLU A 45 12.61 -8.18 -20.85
CA GLU A 45 13.45 -8.22 -19.65
C GLU A 45 12.91 -7.29 -18.55
N ALA A 46 12.49 -6.07 -18.92
CA ALA A 46 11.86 -5.15 -17.98
C ALA A 46 10.59 -5.77 -17.35
N LYS A 47 9.76 -6.44 -18.16
CA LYS A 47 8.56 -7.13 -17.68
C LYS A 47 8.89 -8.32 -16.78
N ARG A 48 9.92 -9.11 -17.09
CA ARG A 48 10.37 -10.22 -16.22
C ARG A 48 10.80 -9.74 -14.84
N ASN A 49 11.54 -8.63 -14.77
CA ASN A 49 11.93 -8.02 -13.50
C ASN A 49 10.69 -7.55 -12.71
N LEU A 50 9.75 -6.90 -13.39
CA LEU A 50 8.49 -6.49 -12.78
C LEU A 50 7.69 -7.69 -12.24
N ASP A 51 7.62 -8.79 -12.99
CA ASP A 51 6.91 -10.00 -12.58
C ASP A 51 7.50 -10.60 -11.31
N PHE A 52 8.82 -10.68 -11.20
CA PHE A 52 9.45 -11.15 -9.97
C PHE A 52 9.09 -10.27 -8.77
N ILE A 53 9.26 -8.94 -8.92
CA ILE A 53 9.08 -7.96 -7.83
C ILE A 53 7.62 -7.86 -7.39
N THR A 54 6.66 -7.97 -8.32
CA THR A 54 5.22 -7.84 -8.02
C THR A 54 4.64 -9.04 -7.28
N LEU A 55 5.29 -10.19 -7.35
CA LEU A 55 4.89 -11.39 -6.61
C LEU A 55 5.38 -11.39 -5.16
N GLN A 56 6.22 -10.43 -4.77
CA GLN A 56 6.68 -10.26 -3.40
C GLN A 56 5.79 -9.28 -2.63
N HIS A 57 5.47 -9.62 -1.38
CA HIS A 57 4.90 -8.67 -0.43
C HIS A 57 5.96 -7.66 -0.01
N ARG A 58 5.87 -6.44 -0.55
CA ARG A 58 6.86 -5.38 -0.37
C ARG A 58 6.43 -4.31 0.62
N MET A 59 5.67 -4.70 1.64
CA MET A 59 5.56 -3.85 2.81
C MET A 59 6.91 -3.80 3.52
N ARG A 60 7.14 -2.74 4.30
CA ARG A 60 8.45 -2.43 4.91
C ARG A 60 9.08 -3.65 5.60
N SER A 61 10.22 -4.11 5.07
CA SER A 61 11.00 -5.24 5.60
C SER A 61 10.26 -6.60 5.56
N GLY A 62 10.94 -7.64 6.03
CA GLY A 62 10.51 -9.03 5.95
C GLY A 62 11.10 -9.75 4.74
N THR A 63 11.02 -11.07 4.78
CA THR A 63 11.70 -11.97 3.82
C THR A 63 11.38 -11.70 2.36
N GLN A 64 10.14 -11.31 2.03
CA GLN A 64 9.72 -11.01 0.66
C GLN A 64 10.21 -9.63 0.19
N PHE A 65 10.35 -8.65 1.10
CA PHE A 65 10.96 -7.37 0.79
C PHE A 65 12.46 -7.53 0.51
N ASP A 66 13.14 -8.35 1.31
CA ASP A 66 14.55 -8.67 1.14
C ASP A 66 14.78 -9.41 -0.18
N ALA A 67 13.96 -10.42 -0.50
CA ALA A 67 14.04 -11.12 -1.79
C ALA A 67 13.87 -10.19 -3.01
N ALA A 68 12.98 -9.20 -2.92
CA ALA A 68 12.84 -8.19 -3.97
C ALA A 68 14.06 -7.27 -4.07
N THR A 69 14.68 -6.94 -2.94
CA THR A 69 15.91 -6.13 -2.87
C THR A 69 17.09 -6.88 -3.47
N ASP A 70 17.27 -8.14 -3.08
CA ASP A 70 18.33 -9.01 -3.59
C ASP A 70 18.21 -9.21 -5.10
N HIS A 71 17.00 -9.42 -5.63
CA HIS A 71 16.78 -9.51 -7.07
C HIS A 71 17.21 -8.23 -7.80
N ILE A 72 16.94 -7.05 -7.24
CA ILE A 72 17.36 -5.77 -7.83
C ILE A 72 18.89 -5.67 -7.81
N VAL A 73 19.52 -5.97 -6.68
CA VAL A 73 20.99 -5.95 -6.53
C VAL A 73 21.63 -6.88 -7.57
N ASP A 74 21.18 -8.14 -7.63
CA ASP A 74 21.67 -9.15 -8.57
C ASP A 74 21.52 -8.69 -10.03
N ARG A 75 20.40 -8.06 -10.39
CA ARG A 75 20.19 -7.52 -11.75
C ARG A 75 21.16 -6.38 -12.03
N LEU A 76 21.29 -5.40 -11.13
CA LEU A 76 22.19 -4.26 -11.33
C LEU A 76 23.65 -4.71 -11.48
N GLU A 77 24.10 -5.65 -10.65
CA GLU A 77 25.43 -6.23 -10.76
C GLU A 77 25.61 -6.99 -12.09
N SER A 78 24.62 -7.80 -12.48
CA SER A 78 24.67 -8.53 -13.76
C SER A 78 24.69 -7.62 -15.00
N TYR A 79 24.14 -6.41 -14.89
CA TYR A 79 24.17 -5.39 -15.93
C TYR A 79 25.50 -4.62 -15.97
N GLY A 80 26.42 -4.90 -15.04
CA GLY A 80 27.76 -4.34 -15.03
C GLY A 80 27.86 -2.95 -14.41
N LEU A 81 26.96 -2.58 -13.49
CA LEU A 81 27.09 -1.33 -12.73
C LEU A 81 28.29 -1.41 -11.76
N ASP A 82 29.09 -0.34 -11.71
CA ASP A 82 30.35 -0.32 -10.95
C ASP A 82 30.17 -0.30 -9.42
N ALA A 83 29.07 0.29 -8.93
CA ALA A 83 28.82 0.49 -7.51
C ALA A 83 27.35 0.17 -7.18
N VAL A 84 27.12 -1.04 -6.70
CA VAL A 84 25.83 -1.51 -6.21
C VAL A 84 25.94 -1.74 -4.70
N ALA A 85 25.02 -1.17 -3.93
CA ALA A 85 24.98 -1.34 -2.48
C ALA A 85 23.57 -1.13 -1.94
N THR A 86 23.24 -1.87 -0.89
CA THR A 86 22.03 -1.66 -0.09
C THR A 86 22.34 -0.69 1.06
N VAL A 87 21.43 0.25 1.30
CA VAL A 87 21.50 1.16 2.45
C VAL A 87 20.37 0.84 3.41
N GLU A 88 20.73 0.58 4.66
CA GLU A 88 19.78 0.25 5.71
C GLU A 88 19.39 1.48 6.52
N PHE A 89 18.12 1.52 6.92
CA PHE A 89 17.55 2.59 7.72
C PHE A 89 16.86 1.98 8.95
N ALA A 90 17.13 2.55 10.12
CA ALA A 90 16.46 2.15 11.36
C ALA A 90 14.93 2.29 11.25
N ALA A 91 14.23 1.20 11.56
CA ALA A 91 12.77 1.07 11.57
C ALA A 91 12.27 0.80 13.01
N ASP A 92 12.60 1.72 13.92
CA ASP A 92 12.41 1.61 15.37
C ASP A 92 11.17 2.36 15.90
N GLY A 93 10.40 3.03 15.02
CA GLY A 93 9.28 3.86 15.44
C GLY A 93 9.66 5.18 16.11
N ARG A 94 10.95 5.55 16.12
CA ARG A 94 11.50 6.68 16.90
C ARG A 94 12.42 7.58 16.07
N THR A 95 13.26 6.99 15.24
CA THR A 95 14.21 7.69 14.37
C THR A 95 13.47 8.57 13.35
N MET A 96 14.00 9.78 13.09
CA MET A 96 13.41 10.73 12.15
C MET A 96 14.25 10.80 10.87
N TYR A 97 13.59 10.68 9.72
CA TYR A 97 14.15 10.93 8.40
C TYR A 97 13.48 12.16 7.79
N GLY A 98 14.15 13.31 7.88
CA GLY A 98 13.54 14.60 7.57
C GLY A 98 12.34 14.87 8.47
N THR A 99 11.15 14.98 7.87
CA THR A 99 9.88 15.22 8.60
C THR A 99 9.11 13.93 8.92
N GLN A 100 9.60 12.76 8.50
CA GLN A 100 8.91 11.49 8.69
C GLN A 100 9.57 10.68 9.80
N ARG A 101 8.76 10.17 10.74
CA ARG A 101 9.20 9.20 11.73
C ARG A 101 9.27 7.82 11.08
N SER A 102 10.33 7.07 11.37
CA SER A 102 10.42 5.66 11.07
C SER A 102 9.19 4.94 11.64
N ARG A 103 8.75 3.88 10.98
CA ARG A 103 7.73 2.99 11.53
C ARG A 103 8.41 1.74 12.08
N PRO A 104 7.90 1.11 13.15
CA PRO A 104 8.41 -0.17 13.63
C PRO A 104 8.45 -1.19 12.49
N LEU A 105 9.38 -2.13 12.52
CA LEU A 105 9.30 -3.29 11.63
C LEU A 105 7.99 -4.06 11.84
N TRP A 106 7.46 -4.60 10.76
CA TRP A 106 6.30 -5.48 10.79
C TRP A 106 6.59 -6.66 9.87
N ASP A 107 6.85 -7.81 10.49
CA ASP A 107 7.16 -9.06 9.80
C ASP A 107 6.16 -10.13 10.23
N VAL A 108 5.70 -10.92 9.27
CA VAL A 108 4.57 -11.83 9.43
C VAL A 108 5.03 -13.24 9.08
N GLU A 109 5.03 -14.11 10.08
CA GLU A 109 5.37 -15.53 9.92
C GLU A 109 4.21 -16.31 9.27
N PHE A 110 2.98 -16.09 9.76
CA PHE A 110 1.75 -16.66 9.21
C PHE A 110 0.52 -15.90 9.72
N ALA A 111 -0.60 -16.03 9.01
CA ALA A 111 -1.92 -15.65 9.50
C ALA A 111 -3.00 -16.40 8.72
N GLU A 112 -4.05 -16.85 9.41
CA GLU A 112 -5.19 -17.49 8.78
C GLU A 112 -6.50 -16.97 9.40
N LEU A 113 -7.54 -16.88 8.57
CA LEU A 113 -8.91 -16.64 9.02
C LEU A 113 -9.78 -17.83 8.63
N TRP A 114 -10.49 -18.38 9.60
CA TRP A 114 -11.38 -19.53 9.40
C TRP A 114 -12.80 -19.21 9.85
N GLU A 115 -13.76 -19.64 9.04
CA GLU A 115 -15.13 -19.83 9.46
C GLU A 115 -15.23 -21.17 10.20
N VAL A 116 -15.77 -21.15 11.42
CA VAL A 116 -15.86 -22.32 12.29
C VAL A 116 -17.28 -22.54 12.79
N ALA A 117 -17.66 -23.80 13.00
CA ALA A 117 -18.87 -24.19 13.70
C ALA A 117 -18.54 -24.60 15.13
N ASN A 118 -19.40 -24.20 16.07
CA ASN A 118 -19.41 -24.74 17.42
C ASN A 118 -20.73 -25.51 17.60
N ASP A 119 -20.65 -26.74 18.11
CA ASP A 119 -21.82 -27.60 18.36
C ASP A 119 -22.57 -27.21 19.64
N GLY A 120 -22.08 -26.22 20.38
CA GLY A 120 -22.70 -25.67 21.59
C GLY A 120 -22.31 -26.41 22.87
N THR A 121 -21.38 -27.37 22.79
CA THR A 121 -20.81 -28.03 23.97
C THR A 121 -19.53 -27.32 24.40
N GLU A 122 -19.42 -26.93 25.68
CA GLU A 122 -18.31 -26.12 26.20
C GLU A 122 -16.93 -26.75 25.99
N ASP A 123 -16.86 -28.08 25.86
CA ASP A 123 -15.61 -28.84 25.75
C ASP A 123 -15.23 -29.25 24.31
N SER A 124 -16.07 -28.97 23.31
CA SER A 124 -15.78 -29.33 21.92
C SER A 124 -14.92 -28.27 21.24
N ALA A 125 -13.83 -28.71 20.62
CA ALA A 125 -13.04 -27.84 19.75
C ALA A 125 -13.87 -27.38 18.53
N PRO A 126 -13.80 -26.09 18.12
CA PRO A 126 -14.50 -25.60 16.95
C PRO A 126 -14.13 -26.39 15.69
N THR A 127 -15.13 -26.78 14.90
CA THR A 127 -14.90 -27.46 13.62
C THR A 127 -14.70 -26.43 12.52
N ARG A 128 -13.55 -26.48 11.84
CA ARG A 128 -13.26 -25.61 10.68
C ARG A 128 -14.18 -25.95 9.51
N LEU A 129 -14.94 -24.97 9.04
CA LEU A 129 -15.83 -25.11 7.88
C LEU A 129 -15.12 -24.69 6.59
N ARG A 130 -14.53 -23.50 6.58
CA ARG A 130 -13.92 -22.90 5.40
C ARG A 130 -12.84 -21.89 5.79
N ARG A 131 -11.72 -21.90 5.05
CA ARG A 131 -10.69 -20.85 5.15
C ARG A 131 -11.09 -19.64 4.33
N LEU A 132 -11.06 -18.46 4.94
CA LEU A 132 -11.44 -17.18 4.34
C LEU A 132 -10.22 -16.33 3.96
N ALA A 133 -9.14 -16.44 4.71
CA ALA A 133 -7.87 -15.75 4.43
C ALA A 133 -6.68 -16.63 4.82
N ASP A 134 -5.58 -16.47 4.08
CA ASP A 134 -4.29 -17.13 4.30
C ASP A 134 -3.19 -16.16 3.84
N TRP A 135 -2.38 -15.69 4.77
CA TRP A 135 -1.25 -14.79 4.50
C TRP A 135 -0.27 -15.37 3.47
N ASN A 136 0.03 -16.66 3.56
CA ASN A 136 1.02 -17.30 2.70
C ASN A 136 0.53 -17.36 1.24
N ALA A 137 -0.78 -17.45 1.04
CA ALA A 137 -1.38 -17.42 -0.29
C ALA A 137 -1.61 -15.99 -0.79
N VAL A 138 -2.12 -15.10 0.06
CA VAL A 138 -2.47 -13.72 -0.27
C VAL A 138 -2.08 -12.79 0.89
N PRO A 139 -0.87 -12.20 0.88
CA PRO A 139 -0.40 -11.32 1.95
C PRO A 139 -1.31 -10.09 2.20
N LEU A 140 -1.99 -9.60 1.16
CA LEU A 140 -2.95 -8.49 1.27
C LEU A 140 -4.19 -8.81 2.12
N SER A 141 -4.35 -10.04 2.58
CA SER A 141 -5.47 -10.45 3.44
C SER A 141 -5.30 -10.10 4.92
N LEU A 142 -4.10 -9.71 5.35
CA LEU A 142 -3.82 -9.31 6.73
C LEU A 142 -3.74 -7.79 6.86
N ALA A 143 -4.35 -7.25 7.92
CA ALA A 143 -4.26 -5.83 8.23
C ALA A 143 -2.80 -5.43 8.52
N GLN A 144 -2.33 -4.43 7.78
CA GLN A 144 -1.03 -3.80 7.97
C GLN A 144 -0.86 -3.34 9.42
N ASP A 145 0.34 -3.56 9.98
CA ASP A 145 0.69 -3.17 11.36
C ASP A 145 -0.15 -3.86 12.45
N SER A 146 -0.82 -4.97 12.11
CA SER A 146 -1.55 -5.77 13.10
C SER A 146 -0.62 -6.43 14.11
N LEU A 147 -1.15 -6.67 15.30
CA LEU A 147 -0.49 -7.42 16.36
C LEU A 147 -0.75 -8.92 16.21
N SER A 148 0.19 -9.74 16.64
CA SER A 148 -0.03 -11.18 16.79
C SER A 148 -1.15 -11.47 17.79
N GLY A 149 -1.99 -12.45 17.48
CA GLY A 149 -3.07 -12.88 18.36
C GLY A 149 -3.82 -14.07 17.79
N GLU A 150 -4.60 -14.72 18.66
CA GLU A 150 -5.49 -15.82 18.30
C GLU A 150 -6.82 -15.61 19.01
N ALA A 151 -7.92 -15.76 18.28
CA ALA A 151 -9.26 -15.70 18.84
C ALA A 151 -10.22 -16.56 18.02
N THR A 152 -11.05 -17.33 18.73
CA THR A 152 -12.29 -17.88 18.18
C THR A 152 -13.45 -17.23 18.92
N ALA A 153 -14.23 -16.41 18.23
CA ALA A 153 -15.36 -15.70 18.83
C ALA A 153 -16.45 -15.43 17.79
N SER A 154 -17.64 -15.08 18.28
CA SER A 154 -18.72 -14.61 17.40
C SER A 154 -18.35 -13.30 16.71
N LEU A 155 -18.88 -13.11 15.51
CA LEU A 155 -18.66 -11.93 14.67
C LEU A 155 -19.83 -10.96 14.79
N ILE A 156 -19.54 -9.67 15.00
CA ILE A 156 -20.54 -8.60 15.07
C ILE A 156 -20.26 -7.58 13.97
N ASP A 157 -21.22 -7.37 13.08
CA ASP A 157 -21.16 -6.31 12.08
C ASP A 157 -21.42 -4.94 12.73
N ILE A 158 -20.47 -4.01 12.59
CA ILE A 158 -20.55 -2.63 13.06
C ILE A 158 -20.69 -1.62 11.90
N GLY A 159 -20.93 -2.07 10.67
CA GLY A 159 -21.00 -1.20 9.50
C GLY A 159 -19.69 -0.43 9.31
N ALA A 160 -19.76 0.91 9.28
CA ALA A 160 -18.56 1.75 9.17
C ALA A 160 -17.80 1.89 10.49
N GLY A 161 -18.44 1.71 11.66
CA GLY A 161 -17.81 1.96 12.96
C GLY A 161 -17.38 3.41 13.19
N SER A 162 -17.94 4.36 12.43
CA SER A 162 -17.55 5.77 12.47
C SER A 162 -18.44 6.61 13.39
N ARG A 163 -19.55 6.04 13.87
CA ARG A 163 -20.55 6.74 14.69
C ARG A 163 -20.95 5.91 15.90
N ASP A 164 -21.38 6.57 16.98
CA ASP A 164 -21.88 5.89 18.19
C ASP A 164 -23.03 4.91 17.89
N ALA A 165 -23.91 5.28 16.96
CA ALA A 165 -25.03 4.45 16.53
C ALA A 165 -24.59 3.10 15.93
N ASP A 166 -23.39 3.02 15.37
CA ASP A 166 -22.83 1.79 14.79
C ASP A 166 -22.56 0.72 15.87
N TYR A 167 -22.41 1.16 17.13
CA TYR A 167 -22.11 0.32 18.29
C TYR A 167 -23.31 0.17 19.25
N ALA A 168 -24.35 0.97 19.09
CA ALA A 168 -25.48 1.03 20.01
C ALA A 168 -26.17 -0.34 20.15
N GLY A 169 -26.29 -0.82 21.40
CA GLY A 169 -26.96 -2.08 21.72
C GLY A 169 -26.17 -3.35 21.38
N LYS A 170 -24.90 -3.23 20.97
CA LYS A 170 -24.04 -4.37 20.64
C LYS A 170 -23.05 -4.65 21.79
N ASP A 171 -22.93 -5.91 22.20
CA ASP A 171 -21.91 -6.35 23.16
C ASP A 171 -20.66 -6.85 22.41
N LEU A 172 -19.64 -6.00 22.34
CA LEU A 172 -18.41 -6.28 21.60
C LEU A 172 -17.38 -7.03 22.46
N ARG A 173 -17.57 -7.13 23.77
CA ARG A 173 -16.56 -7.66 24.68
C ARG A 173 -16.28 -9.13 24.36
N GLY A 174 -15.02 -9.43 24.05
CA GLY A 174 -14.61 -10.78 23.69
C GLY A 174 -15.08 -11.24 22.31
N LYS A 175 -15.56 -10.34 21.44
CA LYS A 175 -16.09 -10.64 20.10
C LYS A 175 -15.18 -10.12 19.01
N LEU A 176 -15.27 -10.73 17.83
CA LEU A 176 -14.70 -10.17 16.61
C LEU A 176 -15.67 -9.15 16.02
N VAL A 177 -15.16 -8.08 15.40
CA VAL A 177 -15.99 -7.10 14.70
C VAL A 177 -15.76 -7.14 13.19
N LEU A 178 -16.84 -7.01 12.41
CA LEU A 178 -16.81 -6.85 10.96
C LEU A 178 -17.10 -5.40 10.60
N THR A 179 -16.29 -4.81 9.71
CA THR A 179 -16.45 -3.40 9.31
C THR A 179 -16.13 -3.14 7.83
N SER A 180 -16.80 -2.13 7.27
CA SER A 180 -16.48 -1.55 5.94
C SER A 180 -15.34 -0.53 5.97
N SER A 181 -14.83 -0.17 7.14
CA SER A 181 -13.77 0.82 7.30
C SER A 181 -12.39 0.17 7.42
N GLN A 182 -11.35 0.95 7.11
CA GLN A 182 -9.97 0.53 7.37
C GLN A 182 -9.77 0.28 8.88
N PRO A 183 -9.12 -0.82 9.32
CA PRO A 183 -9.01 -1.18 10.73
C PRO A 183 -8.47 -0.07 11.63
N GLY A 184 -7.50 0.70 11.13
CA GLY A 184 -6.89 1.83 11.85
C GLY A 184 -7.89 2.93 12.23
N ALA A 185 -9.01 3.07 11.52
CA ALA A 185 -10.03 4.07 11.83
C ALA A 185 -10.91 3.71 13.03
N ILE A 186 -10.97 2.42 13.40
CA ILE A 186 -11.92 1.92 14.42
C ILE A 186 -11.24 1.16 15.57
N VAL A 187 -9.95 0.85 15.47
CA VAL A 187 -9.26 -0.03 16.43
C VAL A 187 -9.28 0.51 17.86
N GLU A 188 -9.04 1.81 18.06
CA GLU A 188 -9.06 2.42 19.39
C GLU A 188 -10.43 2.24 20.05
N ARG A 189 -11.50 2.49 19.31
CA ARG A 189 -12.86 2.37 19.83
C ARG A 189 -13.32 0.92 19.99
N ALA A 190 -13.25 0.12 18.94
CA ALA A 190 -13.80 -1.23 18.94
C ALA A 190 -13.01 -2.16 19.87
N VAL A 191 -11.68 -2.13 19.79
CA VAL A 191 -10.79 -3.00 20.58
C VAL A 191 -10.42 -2.35 21.91
N GLY A 192 -9.91 -1.11 21.87
CA GLY A 192 -9.41 -0.41 23.06
C GLY A 192 -10.49 -0.06 24.08
N GLU A 193 -11.60 0.53 23.64
CA GLU A 193 -12.67 0.99 24.54
C GLU A 193 -13.75 -0.07 24.77
N LEU A 194 -14.22 -0.72 23.70
CA LEU A 194 -15.37 -1.63 23.74
C LEU A 194 -15.00 -3.11 23.91
N GLY A 195 -13.71 -3.44 23.87
CA GLY A 195 -13.19 -4.76 24.23
C GLY A 195 -13.41 -5.86 23.20
N ALA A 196 -13.60 -5.51 21.92
CA ALA A 196 -13.48 -6.47 20.83
C ALA A 196 -12.07 -7.09 20.83
N VAL A 197 -11.95 -8.35 20.44
CA VAL A 197 -10.68 -9.09 20.44
C VAL A 197 -10.00 -9.13 19.07
N GLY A 198 -10.65 -8.59 18.03
CA GLY A 198 -10.09 -8.53 16.70
C GLY A 198 -11.04 -7.87 15.69
N ILE A 199 -10.49 -7.48 14.55
CA ILE A 199 -11.18 -6.75 13.49
C ILE A 199 -11.06 -7.52 12.19
N LEU A 200 -12.18 -7.72 11.52
CA LEU A 200 -12.28 -8.13 10.13
C LEU A 200 -12.76 -6.93 9.33
N SER A 201 -12.03 -6.56 8.29
CA SER A 201 -12.41 -5.47 7.40
C SER A 201 -12.63 -5.98 5.99
N TYR A 202 -13.67 -5.46 5.34
CA TYR A 202 -13.90 -5.59 3.91
C TYR A 202 -13.75 -4.24 3.19
N ALA A 203 -13.04 -3.28 3.81
CA ALA A 203 -12.66 -2.04 3.16
C ALA A 203 -11.77 -2.37 1.95
N PRO A 204 -12.01 -1.76 0.77
CA PRO A 204 -11.06 -1.85 -0.33
C PRO A 204 -9.72 -1.21 0.08
N ASN A 205 -8.63 -1.89 -0.24
CA ASN A 205 -7.27 -1.36 -0.17
C ASN A 205 -6.97 -0.49 -1.38
#